data_AF-A0A7C8M3G4-F1
#
_entry.id   AF-A0A7C8M3G4-F1
#
_cell.length_a   1.000
_cell.length_b   1.000
_cell.length_c   1.000
_cell.angle_alpha   90.00
_cell.angle_beta   90.00
_cell.angle_gamma   90.00
#
_symmetry.space_group_name_H-M   'P 1'
#
loop_
_entity.id
_entity.type
_entity.pdbx_description
1 polymer ?
#
loop_
_entity_poly.entity_id
_entity_poly.type
_entity_poly.pdbx_seq_one_letter_code
_entity_poly.pdbx_strand_id
1 'polypeptide(L)'
;MSAPTIIIVARSSKQPPESWKGGLGKKAKFKEGLPLFGSKFLQHFETVFGPTGRSAVLHEAYTAQTRYLPHGAYHTPAAYDTKHELNSAKIACRFTNNVTKDLEAATTLGVKPILLSVGLDGYSCHVKNWLAYIERVPQFELVLSLPTQIHGITADHATVDRGITWTSYESIDIAGAIRGDSEHTEEALTLIAAWRQQQAVKDIQKANQ
;
A
#
# COMPACT_ATOMS: atom_id res chain seq x y z
N MET A 1 -22.08 6.23 9.67
CA MET A 1 -21.09 5.14 9.72
C MET A 1 -19.83 5.71 10.38
N SER A 2 -19.21 4.99 11.31
CA SER A 2 -17.91 5.39 11.89
C SER A 2 -16.82 5.32 10.82
N ALA A 3 -15.77 6.14 10.95
CA ALA A 3 -14.64 6.09 10.03
C ALA A 3 -13.96 4.71 10.11
N PRO A 4 -13.48 4.14 8.98
CA PRO A 4 -12.69 2.92 9.01
C PRO A 4 -11.35 3.19 9.74
N THR A 5 -10.90 2.24 10.54
CA THR A 5 -9.64 2.33 11.30
C THR A 5 -8.60 1.32 10.81
N ILE A 6 -9.02 0.35 9.98
CA ILE A 6 -8.16 -0.49 9.16
C ILE A 6 -8.44 -0.19 7.69
N ILE A 7 -7.45 0.31 6.97
CA ILE A 7 -7.52 0.66 5.56
C ILE A 7 -6.72 -0.40 4.80
N ILE A 8 -7.42 -1.35 4.18
CA ILE A 8 -6.80 -2.39 3.37
C ILE A 8 -6.57 -1.81 1.97
N VAL A 9 -5.35 -1.93 1.45
CA VAL A 9 -4.99 -1.44 0.12
C VAL A 9 -4.48 -2.58 -0.75
N ALA A 10 -5.05 -2.66 -1.95
CA ALA A 10 -4.67 -3.62 -2.97
C ALA A 10 -4.44 -2.91 -4.30
N ARG A 11 -3.23 -2.99 -4.84
CA ARG A 11 -2.87 -2.26 -6.04
C ARG A 11 -2.16 -3.14 -7.06
N SER A 12 -2.45 -2.90 -8.33
CA SER A 12 -1.73 -3.46 -9.47
C SER A 12 -1.28 -2.34 -10.41
N SER A 13 -0.03 -2.41 -10.87
CA SER A 13 0.48 -1.53 -11.93
C SER A 13 -0.08 -1.90 -13.32
N LYS A 14 -0.71 -3.07 -13.45
CA LYS A 14 -1.28 -3.63 -14.67
C LYS A 14 -2.73 -4.04 -14.42
N GLN A 15 -3.13 -5.22 -14.88
CA GLN A 15 -4.46 -5.79 -14.64
C GLN A 15 -4.61 -6.27 -13.19
N PRO A 16 -5.84 -6.31 -12.65
CA PRO A 16 -6.11 -6.94 -11.37
C PRO A 16 -5.65 -8.42 -11.38
N PRO A 17 -4.95 -8.90 -10.36
CA PRO A 17 -4.56 -10.31 -10.28
C PRO A 17 -5.79 -11.19 -9.99
N GLU A 18 -5.78 -12.43 -10.50
CA GLU A 18 -6.89 -13.38 -10.30
C GLU A 18 -7.23 -13.64 -8.83
N SER A 19 -6.26 -13.48 -7.92
CA SER A 19 -6.49 -13.58 -6.47
C SER A 19 -7.55 -12.60 -5.96
N TRP A 20 -7.76 -11.45 -6.61
CA TRP A 20 -8.80 -10.48 -6.26
C TRP A 20 -10.23 -11.00 -6.51
N LYS A 21 -10.39 -12.11 -7.23
CA LYS A 21 -11.68 -12.80 -7.35
C LYS A 21 -12.07 -13.57 -6.10
N GLY A 22 -11.25 -13.55 -5.05
CA GLY A 22 -11.61 -14.12 -3.74
C GLY A 22 -11.81 -15.64 -3.75
N GLY A 23 -11.35 -16.35 -4.80
CA GLY A 23 -11.56 -17.79 -4.97
C GLY A 23 -12.87 -18.17 -5.68
N LEU A 24 -13.65 -17.21 -6.19
CA LEU A 24 -14.91 -17.46 -6.93
C LEU A 24 -14.71 -18.05 -8.34
N GLY A 25 -13.47 -18.38 -8.71
CA GLY A 25 -13.12 -18.97 -10.00
C GLY A 25 -12.98 -17.97 -11.15
N LYS A 26 -12.57 -18.46 -12.32
CA LYS A 26 -12.15 -17.62 -13.46
C LYS A 26 -13.25 -16.75 -14.05
N LYS A 27 -14.52 -17.18 -13.96
CA LYS A 27 -15.68 -16.48 -14.55
C LYS A 27 -16.26 -15.37 -13.66
N ALA A 28 -15.87 -15.32 -12.38
CA ALA A 28 -16.37 -14.32 -11.45
C ALA A 28 -15.84 -12.92 -11.79
N LYS A 29 -16.66 -11.90 -11.54
CA LYS A 29 -16.24 -10.50 -11.69
C LYS A 29 -15.39 -10.09 -10.49
N PHE A 30 -14.38 -9.25 -10.70
CA PHE A 30 -13.55 -8.74 -9.61
C PHE A 30 -14.38 -8.07 -8.51
N LYS A 31 -15.42 -7.30 -8.87
CA LYS A 31 -16.31 -6.62 -7.92
C LYS A 31 -16.98 -7.58 -6.93
N GLU A 32 -17.28 -8.80 -7.34
CA GLU A 32 -17.89 -9.83 -6.47
C GLU A 32 -16.85 -10.47 -5.55
N GLY A 33 -15.61 -10.60 -6.02
CA GLY A 33 -14.51 -11.22 -5.27
C GLY A 33 -13.80 -10.28 -4.30
N LEU A 34 -13.76 -8.98 -4.57
CA LEU A 34 -13.04 -7.98 -3.77
C LEU A 34 -13.46 -7.97 -2.28
N PRO A 35 -14.75 -8.02 -1.92
CA PRO A 35 -15.15 -8.15 -0.52
C PRO A 35 -14.57 -9.39 0.15
N LEU A 36 -14.64 -10.56 -0.53
CA LEU A 36 -14.09 -11.81 0.00
C LEU A 36 -12.57 -11.76 0.10
N PHE A 37 -11.91 -11.14 -0.87
CA PHE A 37 -10.47 -10.91 -0.85
C PHE A 37 -10.07 -10.06 0.36
N GLY A 38 -10.70 -8.89 0.55
CA GLY A 38 -10.44 -8.02 1.70
C GLY A 38 -10.72 -8.71 3.03
N SER A 39 -11.86 -9.40 3.16
CA SER A 39 -12.21 -10.14 4.37
C SER A 39 -11.19 -11.23 4.72
N LYS A 40 -10.63 -11.94 3.74
CA LYS A 40 -9.58 -12.94 3.99
C LYS A 40 -8.31 -12.32 4.60
N PHE A 41 -7.86 -11.20 4.06
CA PHE A 41 -6.68 -10.51 4.61
C PHE A 41 -6.97 -9.90 5.98
N LEU A 42 -8.16 -9.36 6.22
CA LEU A 42 -8.56 -8.88 7.54
C LEU A 42 -8.59 -10.01 8.57
N GLN A 43 -9.23 -11.13 8.25
CA GLN A 43 -9.29 -12.30 9.15
C GLN A 43 -7.90 -12.86 9.45
N HIS A 44 -7.02 -12.91 8.44
CA HIS A 44 -5.65 -13.36 8.64
C HIS A 44 -4.86 -12.38 9.51
N PHE A 45 -4.97 -11.08 9.23
CA PHE A 45 -4.39 -10.03 10.07
C PHE A 45 -4.85 -10.16 11.53
N GLU A 46 -6.14 -10.34 11.80
CA GLU A 46 -6.65 -10.51 13.17
C GLU A 46 -6.23 -11.84 13.83
N THR A 47 -5.90 -12.87 13.03
CA THR A 47 -5.30 -14.09 13.56
C THR A 47 -3.87 -13.86 14.05
N VAL A 48 -3.12 -12.98 13.36
CA VAL A 48 -1.71 -12.71 13.63
C VAL A 48 -1.53 -11.65 14.73
N PHE A 49 -2.28 -10.55 14.64
CA PHE A 49 -2.15 -9.38 15.52
C PHE A 49 -3.23 -9.32 16.61
N GLY A 50 -4.14 -10.30 16.64
CA GLY A 50 -5.27 -10.36 17.57
C GLY A 50 -6.54 -9.65 17.04
N PRO A 51 -7.71 -10.00 17.61
CA PRO A 51 -8.98 -9.39 17.20
C PRO A 51 -8.96 -7.90 17.53
N THR A 52 -9.30 -7.07 16.55
CA THR A 52 -9.22 -5.61 16.72
C THR A 52 -10.57 -4.99 17.06
N GLY A 53 -11.67 -5.62 16.64
CA GLY A 53 -13.01 -5.02 16.67
C GLY A 53 -13.14 -3.74 15.84
N ARG A 54 -12.16 -3.46 14.98
CA ARG A 54 -12.05 -2.23 14.19
C ARG A 54 -12.84 -2.34 12.88
N SER A 55 -13.41 -1.22 12.46
CA SER A 55 -14.01 -1.07 11.12
C SER A 55 -12.92 -1.11 10.04
N ALA A 56 -13.16 -1.88 8.98
CA ALA A 56 -12.23 -2.00 7.87
C ALA A 56 -12.86 -1.57 6.53
N VAL A 57 -12.03 -1.01 5.65
CA VAL A 57 -12.39 -0.69 4.25
C VAL A 57 -11.32 -1.24 3.32
N LEU A 58 -11.71 -1.65 2.11
CA LEU A 58 -10.79 -2.03 1.05
C LEU A 58 -10.78 -0.93 -0.01
N HIS A 59 -9.60 -0.41 -0.33
CA HIS A 59 -9.35 0.39 -1.52
C HIS A 59 -8.52 -0.41 -2.52
N GLU A 60 -8.99 -0.43 -3.75
CA GLU A 60 -8.32 -1.10 -4.86
C GLU A 60 -7.98 -0.16 -6.01
N ALA A 61 -6.84 -0.41 -6.66
CA ALA A 61 -6.48 0.26 -7.90
C ALA A 61 -5.72 -0.68 -8.84
N TYR A 62 -6.09 -0.68 -10.11
CA TYR A 62 -5.34 -1.38 -11.17
C TYR A 62 -4.97 -0.38 -12.26
N THR A 63 -3.94 -0.69 -13.05
CA THR A 63 -3.28 0.24 -13.98
C THR A 63 -2.73 1.51 -13.31
N ALA A 64 -2.49 1.45 -11.99
CA ALA A 64 -1.90 2.54 -11.22
C ALA A 64 -0.38 2.29 -11.08
N GLN A 65 0.45 2.94 -11.90
CA GLN A 65 1.88 2.68 -11.88
C GLN A 65 2.54 3.23 -10.60
N THR A 66 3.53 2.50 -10.07
CA THR A 66 4.25 2.84 -8.83
C THR A 66 4.85 4.24 -8.84
N ARG A 67 5.36 4.69 -10.00
CA ARG A 67 5.93 6.04 -10.17
C ARG A 67 4.95 7.19 -9.88
N TYR A 68 3.64 6.92 -9.93
CA TYR A 68 2.61 7.91 -9.64
C TYR A 68 2.07 7.81 -8.21
N LEU A 69 2.57 6.89 -7.38
CA LEU A 69 2.06 6.62 -6.04
C LEU A 69 3.08 6.94 -4.94
N PRO A 70 2.64 7.55 -3.82
CA PRO A 70 1.36 8.23 -3.67
C PRO A 70 1.31 9.41 -4.64
N HIS A 71 0.13 9.71 -5.17
CA HIS A 71 0.01 10.86 -6.07
C HIS A 71 -0.25 12.13 -5.26
N GLY A 72 0.43 13.22 -5.61
CA GLY A 72 0.13 14.54 -5.08
C GLY A 72 -1.21 15.11 -5.59
N ALA A 73 -1.48 16.37 -5.25
CA ALA A 73 -2.58 17.12 -5.85
C ALA A 73 -2.42 17.15 -7.39
N TYR A 74 -3.54 17.12 -8.11
CA TYR A 74 -3.61 16.93 -9.57
C TYR A 74 -2.58 17.77 -10.36
N HIS A 75 -1.71 17.10 -11.11
CA HIS A 75 -0.87 17.76 -12.12
C HIS A 75 -1.66 17.99 -13.42
N THR A 76 -1.31 19.05 -14.14
CA THR A 76 -1.94 19.42 -15.42
C THR A 76 -1.68 18.34 -16.50
N PRO A 77 -2.60 18.15 -17.47
CA PRO A 77 -2.42 17.15 -18.53
C PRO A 77 -1.12 17.26 -19.33
N ALA A 78 -0.51 18.46 -19.38
CA ALA A 78 0.76 18.72 -20.08
C ALA A 78 1.98 18.00 -19.45
N ALA A 79 1.85 17.43 -18.25
CA ALA A 79 2.93 16.70 -17.57
C ALA A 79 3.08 15.23 -18.01
N TYR A 80 2.28 14.76 -18.99
CA TYR A 80 2.23 13.34 -19.39
C TYR A 80 2.41 13.17 -20.89
N ASP A 81 3.29 12.24 -21.28
CA ASP A 81 3.65 12.02 -22.68
C ASP A 81 2.58 11.26 -23.44
N THR A 82 1.76 10.48 -22.73
CA THR A 82 0.72 9.64 -23.34
C THR A 82 -0.61 9.68 -22.60
N LYS A 83 -1.71 9.38 -23.33
CA LYS A 83 -3.04 9.19 -22.73
C LYS A 83 -3.06 8.05 -21.70
N HIS A 84 -2.22 7.03 -21.90
CA HIS A 84 -2.10 5.92 -20.97
C HIS A 84 -1.51 6.37 -19.62
N GLU A 85 -0.42 7.14 -19.66
CA GLU A 85 0.21 7.72 -18.47
C GLU A 85 -0.72 8.68 -17.74
N LEU A 86 -1.41 9.57 -18.47
CA LEU A 86 -2.41 10.46 -17.90
C LEU A 86 -3.52 9.67 -17.18
N ASN A 87 -4.04 8.62 -17.78
CA ASN A 87 -5.06 7.78 -17.15
C ASN A 87 -4.53 7.04 -15.92
N SER A 88 -3.31 6.50 -15.98
CA SER A 88 -2.66 5.84 -14.83
C SER A 88 -2.50 6.80 -13.65
N ALA A 89 -2.05 8.03 -13.91
CA ALA A 89 -1.90 9.07 -12.90
C ALA A 89 -3.24 9.50 -12.30
N LYS A 90 -4.29 9.64 -13.12
CA LYS A 90 -5.66 9.93 -12.62
C LYS A 90 -6.18 8.85 -11.69
N ILE A 91 -5.94 7.57 -12.02
CA ILE A 91 -6.33 6.44 -11.16
C ILE A 91 -5.52 6.45 -9.87
N ALA A 92 -4.20 6.64 -9.96
CA ALA A 92 -3.32 6.75 -8.79
C ALA A 92 -3.75 7.90 -7.86
N CYS A 93 -4.10 9.07 -8.41
CA CYS A 93 -4.61 10.21 -7.65
C CYS A 93 -5.90 9.90 -6.91
N ARG A 94 -6.90 9.34 -7.60
CA ARG A 94 -8.16 8.96 -6.94
C ARG A 94 -7.93 7.94 -5.83
N PHE A 95 -7.10 6.94 -6.08
CA PHE A 95 -6.75 5.93 -5.10
C PHE A 95 -6.05 6.53 -3.88
N THR A 96 -4.99 7.31 -4.08
CA THR A 96 -4.28 8.00 -2.98
C THR A 96 -5.22 8.90 -2.18
N ASN A 97 -6.07 9.70 -2.84
CA ASN A 97 -7.01 10.59 -2.15
C ASN A 97 -8.05 9.83 -1.31
N ASN A 98 -8.55 8.70 -1.80
CA ASN A 98 -9.50 7.88 -1.02
C ASN A 98 -8.83 7.30 0.23
N VAL A 99 -7.61 6.78 0.09
CA VAL A 99 -6.82 6.26 1.23
C VAL A 99 -6.51 7.38 2.22
N THR A 100 -6.01 8.53 1.75
CA THR A 100 -5.73 9.71 2.58
C THR A 100 -6.96 10.15 3.35
N LYS A 101 -8.12 10.26 2.70
CA LYS A 101 -9.37 10.69 3.32
C LYS A 101 -9.73 9.79 4.52
N ASP A 102 -9.61 8.48 4.36
CA ASP A 102 -9.97 7.55 5.42
C ASP A 102 -8.96 7.56 6.57
N LEU A 103 -7.66 7.72 6.28
CA LEU A 103 -6.64 7.90 7.31
C LEU A 103 -6.84 9.21 8.10
N GLU A 104 -7.12 10.32 7.41
CA GLU A 104 -7.42 11.62 8.04
C GLU A 104 -8.69 11.53 8.90
N ALA A 105 -9.72 10.83 8.42
CA ALA A 105 -10.96 10.63 9.17
C ALA A 105 -10.74 9.84 10.45
N ALA A 106 -9.94 8.77 10.42
CA ALA A 106 -9.58 8.01 11.61
C ALA A 106 -8.76 8.84 12.61
N THR A 107 -7.77 9.59 12.10
CA THR A 107 -6.91 10.47 12.92
C THR A 107 -7.73 11.56 13.61
N THR A 108 -8.72 12.14 12.92
CA THR A 108 -9.63 13.15 13.48
C THR A 108 -10.46 12.60 14.65
N LEU A 109 -10.70 11.28 14.69
CA LEU A 109 -11.37 10.61 15.81
C LEU A 109 -10.42 10.22 16.95
N GLY A 110 -9.13 10.61 16.88
CA GLY A 110 -8.12 10.25 17.87
C GLY A 110 -7.70 8.78 17.81
N VAL A 111 -8.01 8.07 16.72
CA VAL A 111 -7.60 6.69 16.51
C VAL A 111 -6.42 6.66 15.55
N LYS A 112 -5.37 5.94 15.92
CA LYS A 112 -4.26 5.64 15.01
C LYS A 112 -4.70 4.57 13.99
N PRO A 113 -4.88 4.92 12.71
CA PRO A 113 -5.29 3.97 11.70
C PRO A 113 -4.16 3.01 11.32
N ILE A 114 -4.56 1.84 10.82
CA ILE A 114 -3.68 0.84 10.21
C ILE A 114 -3.89 0.86 8.71
N LEU A 115 -2.82 1.07 7.95
CA LEU A 115 -2.79 0.91 6.51
C LEU A 115 -2.25 -0.49 6.17
N LEU A 116 -3.14 -1.41 5.84
CA LEU A 116 -2.80 -2.80 5.51
C LEU A 116 -2.55 -2.97 4.00
N SER A 117 -1.28 -3.05 3.59
CA SER A 117 -0.88 -3.31 2.21
C SER A 117 -0.83 -4.80 1.88
N VAL A 118 -1.64 -5.22 0.90
CA VAL A 118 -1.62 -6.59 0.40
C VAL A 118 -0.60 -6.75 -0.73
N GLY A 119 0.50 -7.45 -0.42
CA GLY A 119 1.68 -7.59 -1.25
C GLY A 119 2.57 -6.34 -1.21
N LEU A 120 3.84 -6.49 -1.61
CA LEU A 120 4.74 -5.35 -1.77
C LEU A 120 4.23 -4.41 -2.87
N ASP A 121 3.54 -4.96 -3.88
CA ASP A 121 2.87 -4.16 -4.91
C ASP A 121 1.57 -3.49 -4.44
N GLY A 122 1.01 -3.87 -3.29
CA GLY A 122 -0.22 -3.30 -2.73
C GLY A 122 -0.11 -1.82 -2.38
N TYR A 123 1.04 -1.42 -1.84
CA TYR A 123 1.36 -0.03 -1.53
C TYR A 123 2.85 0.28 -1.67
N SER A 124 3.55 -0.36 -2.62
CA SER A 124 4.87 0.15 -3.04
C SER A 124 4.72 1.52 -3.67
N CYS A 125 5.71 2.35 -3.41
CA CYS A 125 5.64 3.77 -3.70
C CYS A 125 6.93 4.24 -4.33
N HIS A 126 6.84 5.31 -5.10
CA HIS A 126 8.01 6.11 -5.38
C HIS A 126 8.43 6.82 -4.09
N VAL A 127 9.58 6.46 -3.51
CA VAL A 127 10.04 6.96 -2.20
C VAL A 127 9.98 8.49 -2.08
N LYS A 128 10.32 9.22 -3.15
CA LYS A 128 10.24 10.70 -3.17
C LYS A 128 8.84 11.25 -2.87
N ASN A 129 7.79 10.51 -3.20
CA ASN A 129 6.40 10.95 -3.01
C ASN A 129 5.87 10.57 -1.61
N TRP A 130 6.57 9.68 -0.90
CA TRP A 130 6.14 9.16 0.38
C TRP A 130 6.28 10.19 1.52
N LEU A 131 7.33 11.01 1.49
CA LEU A 131 7.49 12.09 2.47
C LEU A 131 6.33 13.08 2.42
N ALA A 132 6.01 13.60 1.23
CA ALA A 132 4.89 14.51 1.03
C ALA A 132 3.54 13.87 1.42
N TYR A 133 3.43 12.55 1.33
CA TYR A 133 2.25 11.81 1.76
C TYR A 133 2.16 11.70 3.29
N ILE A 134 3.23 11.29 3.97
CA ILE A 134 3.28 11.22 5.44
C ILE A 134 3.07 12.60 6.05
N GLU A 135 3.63 13.67 5.47
CA GLU A 135 3.43 15.03 6.00
C GLU A 135 1.96 15.47 6.00
N ARG A 136 1.13 14.89 5.11
CA ARG A 136 -0.32 15.11 5.09
C ARG A 136 -1.07 14.22 6.09
N VAL A 137 -0.57 13.01 6.34
CA VAL A 137 -1.16 12.03 7.26
C VAL A 137 -0.04 11.44 8.15
N PRO A 138 0.36 12.14 9.21
CA PRO A 138 1.62 11.83 9.89
C PRO A 138 1.59 10.61 10.80
N GLN A 139 0.40 10.09 11.15
CA GLN A 139 0.24 9.07 12.19
C GLN A 139 -0.60 7.90 11.70
N PHE A 140 0.06 6.88 11.15
CA PHE A 140 -0.55 5.60 10.85
C PHE A 140 0.48 4.47 10.96
N GLU A 141 -0.01 3.27 11.17
CA GLU A 141 0.80 2.05 11.14
C GLU A 141 0.69 1.41 9.75
N LEU A 142 1.79 1.22 9.04
CA LEU A 142 1.84 0.49 7.77
C LEU A 142 2.11 -0.99 8.05
N VAL A 143 1.14 -1.84 7.75
CA VAL A 143 1.31 -3.30 7.82
C VAL A 143 1.42 -3.86 6.42
N LEU A 144 2.49 -4.60 6.13
CA LEU A 144 2.68 -5.31 4.86
C LEU A 144 2.35 -6.78 5.03
N SER A 145 1.54 -7.30 4.11
CA SER A 145 1.28 -8.74 3.96
C SER A 145 1.99 -9.24 2.71
N LEU A 146 3.07 -9.99 2.87
CA LEU A 146 3.95 -10.42 1.77
C LEU A 146 3.81 -11.94 1.54
N PRO A 147 3.58 -12.40 0.30
CA PRO A 147 3.45 -13.85 0.01
C PRO A 147 4.77 -14.61 0.11
N THR A 148 5.90 -13.91 0.13
CA THR A 148 7.24 -14.46 0.32
C THR A 148 8.08 -13.43 1.08
N GLN A 149 9.19 -13.86 1.66
CA GLN A 149 10.23 -12.92 2.09
C GLN A 149 10.76 -12.18 0.86
N ILE A 150 10.85 -10.86 0.94
CA ILE A 150 11.34 -10.02 -0.15
C ILE A 150 12.51 -9.21 0.40
N HIS A 151 13.64 -9.27 -0.33
CA HIS A 151 14.83 -8.42 -0.22
C HIS A 151 15.06 -7.74 1.15
N GLY A 152 15.82 -8.41 2.01
CA GLY A 152 16.30 -7.82 3.27
C GLY A 152 15.26 -7.70 4.37
N ILE A 153 13.95 -7.80 4.07
CA ILE A 153 12.91 -7.96 5.08
C ILE A 153 13.05 -9.39 5.65
N THR A 154 13.92 -9.53 6.66
CA THR A 154 14.26 -10.82 7.28
C THR A 154 13.16 -11.32 8.22
N ALA A 155 13.25 -12.58 8.61
CA ALA A 155 12.36 -13.20 9.58
C ALA A 155 12.42 -12.54 10.97
N ASP A 156 13.53 -11.85 11.28
CA ASP A 156 13.83 -11.40 12.65
C ASP A 156 12.84 -10.36 13.17
N HIS A 157 12.21 -9.62 12.25
CA HIS A 157 11.22 -8.57 12.55
C HIS A 157 9.88 -8.84 11.86
N ALA A 158 9.65 -10.09 11.45
CA ALA A 158 8.50 -10.52 10.68
C ALA A 158 7.74 -11.62 11.41
N THR A 159 6.41 -11.52 11.40
CA THR A 159 5.55 -12.64 11.81
C THR A 159 5.18 -13.46 10.58
N VAL A 160 5.53 -14.74 10.56
CA VAL A 160 5.19 -15.64 9.46
C VAL A 160 4.04 -16.55 9.89
N ASP A 161 2.92 -16.48 9.18
CA ASP A 161 1.80 -17.41 9.37
C ASP A 161 1.28 -17.90 8.01
N ARG A 162 1.11 -19.22 7.88
CA ARG A 162 0.63 -19.89 6.66
C ARG A 162 1.35 -19.45 5.37
N GLY A 163 2.66 -19.22 5.47
CA GLY A 163 3.51 -18.79 4.35
C GLY A 163 3.37 -17.32 3.96
N ILE A 164 2.62 -16.51 4.72
CA ILE A 164 2.54 -15.06 4.55
C ILE A 164 3.41 -14.40 5.63
N THR A 165 4.27 -13.50 5.18
CA THR A 165 5.14 -12.69 6.02
C THR A 165 4.45 -11.35 6.33
N TRP A 166 4.31 -11.04 7.61
CA TRP A 166 3.71 -9.82 8.11
C TRP A 166 4.75 -8.94 8.78
N THR A 167 4.83 -7.68 8.37
CA THR A 167 5.72 -6.68 8.96
C THR A 167 4.98 -5.39 9.21
N SER A 168 5.30 -4.69 10.30
CA SER A 168 4.67 -3.42 10.65
C SER A 168 5.71 -2.31 10.76
N TYR A 169 5.32 -1.09 10.37
CA TYR A 169 6.16 0.09 10.37
C TYR A 169 5.37 1.31 10.79
N GLU A 170 5.96 2.15 11.63
CA GLU A 170 5.39 3.43 11.99
C GLU A 170 5.62 4.47 10.89
N SER A 171 4.60 5.25 10.53
CA SER A 171 4.74 6.31 9.52
C SER A 171 5.85 7.31 9.84
N ILE A 172 6.08 7.59 11.13
CA ILE A 172 7.15 8.50 11.58
C ILE A 172 8.55 7.91 11.36
N ASP A 173 8.74 6.61 11.64
CA ASP A 173 10.02 5.93 11.40
C ASP A 173 10.34 5.86 9.91
N ILE A 174 9.31 5.63 9.08
CA ILE A 174 9.47 5.66 7.62
C ILE A 174 9.89 7.06 7.16
N ALA A 175 9.28 8.13 7.71
CA ALA A 175 9.69 9.50 7.38
C ALA A 175 11.16 9.76 7.78
N GLY A 176 11.55 9.37 8.99
CA GLY A 176 12.93 9.50 9.48
C GLY A 176 13.92 8.76 8.59
N ALA A 177 13.60 7.51 8.19
CA ALA A 177 14.43 6.70 7.31
C ALA A 177 14.60 7.31 5.90
N ILE A 178 13.58 8.00 5.37
CA ILE A 178 13.70 8.67 4.06
C ILE A 178 14.53 9.96 4.17
N ARG A 179 14.36 10.73 5.26
CA ARG A 179 15.13 11.96 5.51
C ARG A 179 16.59 11.69 5.85
N GLY A 180 16.89 10.51 6.39
CA GLY A 180 18.20 10.18 6.95
C GLY A 180 18.39 10.80 8.34
N ASP A 181 17.30 11.02 9.07
CA ASP A 181 17.33 11.53 10.45
C ASP A 181 17.95 10.49 11.39
N SER A 182 18.42 10.86 12.58
CA SER A 182 18.96 9.88 13.54
C SER A 182 17.88 9.00 14.18
N GLU A 183 16.61 9.40 14.08
CA GLU A 183 15.46 8.70 14.66
C GLU A 183 14.75 7.87 13.57
N HIS A 184 15.28 6.68 13.31
CA HIS A 184 14.61 5.67 12.49
C HIS A 184 15.04 4.26 12.92
N THR A 185 14.24 3.27 12.54
CA THR A 185 14.53 1.86 12.79
C THR A 185 15.27 1.23 11.60
N GLU A 186 16.03 0.15 11.85
CA GLU A 186 16.71 -0.61 10.78
C GLU A 186 15.69 -1.24 9.82
N GLU A 187 14.54 -1.61 10.35
CA GLU A 187 13.39 -2.13 9.62
C GLU A 187 12.88 -1.09 8.62
N ALA A 188 12.75 0.18 9.03
CA ALA A 188 12.33 1.25 8.13
C ALA A 188 13.35 1.48 7.00
N LEU A 189 14.66 1.42 7.27
CA LEU A 189 15.69 1.50 6.23
C LEU A 189 15.57 0.36 5.22
N THR A 190 15.36 -0.85 5.71
CA THR A 190 15.18 -2.06 4.90
C THR A 190 13.96 -1.93 3.98
N LEU A 191 12.84 -1.40 4.50
CA LEU A 191 11.67 -1.09 3.70
C LEU A 191 11.98 -0.10 2.58
N ILE A 192 12.69 1.00 2.89
CA ILE A 192 13.07 2.00 1.89
C ILE A 192 13.99 1.41 0.82
N ALA A 193 14.94 0.54 1.20
CA ALA A 193 15.80 -0.16 0.25
C ALA A 193 14.98 -1.05 -0.69
N ALA A 194 14.03 -1.83 -0.15
CA ALA A 194 13.14 -2.69 -0.95
C ALA A 194 12.29 -1.88 -1.96
N TRP A 195 11.72 -0.74 -1.54
CA TRP A 195 10.98 0.14 -2.44
C TRP A 195 11.85 0.75 -3.54
N ARG A 196 13.06 1.21 -3.22
CA ARG A 196 14.01 1.73 -4.22
C ARG A 196 14.38 0.68 -5.26
N GLN A 197 14.68 -0.54 -4.82
CA GLN A 197 15.02 -1.64 -5.71
C GLN A 197 13.84 -2.00 -6.63
N GLN A 198 12.64 -2.11 -6.07
CA GLN A 198 11.44 -2.40 -6.85
C GLN A 198 11.16 -1.32 -7.91
N GLN A 199 11.37 -0.05 -7.57
CA GLN A 199 11.25 1.06 -8.51
C GLN A 199 12.32 0.96 -9.62
N ALA A 200 13.58 0.69 -9.26
CA ALA A 200 14.67 0.53 -10.23
C ALA A 200 14.41 -0.60 -11.24
N VAL A 201 13.92 -1.76 -10.77
CA VAL A 201 13.55 -2.89 -11.65
C VAL A 201 12.45 -2.48 -12.64
N LYS A 202 11.44 -1.72 -12.19
CA LYS A 202 10.35 -1.25 -13.04
C LYS A 202 10.81 -0.21 -14.06
N ASP A 203 11.76 0.64 -13.69
CA ASP A 203 12.31 1.66 -14.60
C ASP A 203 13.15 1.02 -15.71
N ILE A 204 13.95 0.00 -15.41
CA ILE A 204 14.67 -0.79 -16.41
C ILE A 204 13.70 -1.47 -17.38
N GLN A 205 12.63 -2.06 -16.86
CA GLN A 205 11.61 -2.71 -17.71
C GLN A 205 10.91 -1.72 -18.66
N LYS A 206 10.74 -0.46 -18.26
CA LYS A 206 10.18 0.59 -19.14
C LYS A 206 11.17 1.00 -20.22
N ALA A 207 12.46 1.11 -19.91
CA ALA A 207 13.49 1.51 -20.89
C ALA A 207 13.66 0.50 -22.03
N ASN A 208 13.29 -0.76 -21.81
CA ASN A 208 13.39 -1.85 -22.78
C ASN A 208 12.10 -2.06 -23.61
N GLN A 209 11.08 -1.21 -23.45
CA GLN A 209 9.80 -1.25 -24.20
C GLN A 209 9.73 -0.11 -25.20
#